data_AF-A6HWI8-F1
#
_entry.id   AF-A6HWI8-F1
#
_cell.length_a   1.000
_cell.length_b   1.000
_cell.length_c   1.000
_cell.angle_alpha   90.00
_cell.angle_beta   90.00
_cell.angle_gamma   90.00
#
_symmetry.space_group_name_H-M   'P 1'
#
loop_
_entity.id
_entity.type
_entity.pdbx_description
1 polymer ?
#
loop_
_entity_poly.entity_id
_entity_poly.type
_entity_poly.pdbx_seq_one_letter_code
_entity_poly.pdbx_strand_id
1 'polypeptide(L)'
;MRLLLLLVGLSTLLNHSYTQNCKTPCLPNAKCEVLDEVAACFCSTGYTGNGITICEDVDECNETSVCGDHAVCENTNGGFSCFCVEGYQTSTGKTQFTPNDGSYCQDVDECNETSVCGDHAVCENTNGGFSCFCVEGYQTSTGKTQFTPNDGSYCQEIVNSNCHLEHDCIAANINKTLKRIGPITEQLTLLHEIYKNSEAELSLVDIVTYIEILTESSSLQGYIKNTTSPKDAYFGSALTEFGKTVNNFVEKNTHEMWDQLPTNRRRLHLTKLMHAAEHVTLQISQNIQKNTQFDMNSTDLALKVFVFDSVHMKHTHPHMNVDGGYVKISPRRKSAYDPNGNVIVAFLCYRSIGPLLSSSDDFLLGAQSDNSKGKEKVISSVISASISSNPPTLYELEKITFTLSHVKLSDKHQTQCAFWKKLKITIS
;
A
#
# COMPACT_ATOMS: atom_id res chain seq x y z
N MET A 1 5.63 58.24 33.48
CA MET A 1 7.05 58.56 33.78
C MET A 1 7.51 57.63 34.90
N ARG A 2 8.56 56.85 34.64
CA ARG A 2 9.40 56.10 35.59
C ARG A 2 9.64 56.93 36.89
N LEU A 3 9.92 56.44 38.10
CA LEU A 3 10.80 55.33 38.50
C LEU A 3 10.88 55.26 40.06
N LEU A 4 11.18 54.06 40.60
CA LEU A 4 11.99 53.71 41.79
C LEU A 4 11.54 54.20 43.21
N LEU A 5 11.18 53.32 44.17
CA LEU A 5 11.94 52.32 44.98
C LEU A 5 12.65 52.88 46.23
N LEU A 6 12.51 52.09 47.31
CA LEU A 6 13.33 51.97 48.53
C LEU A 6 13.01 52.94 49.69
N LEU A 7 12.48 52.39 50.80
CA LEU A 7 13.33 52.06 51.96
C LEU A 7 12.57 51.26 53.04
N VAL A 8 13.24 50.18 53.43
CA VAL A 8 12.95 49.26 54.53
C VAL A 8 13.21 49.96 55.86
N GLY A 9 12.39 49.67 56.87
CA GLY A 9 12.61 50.07 58.25
C GLY A 9 11.92 49.10 59.21
N LEU A 10 12.66 48.07 59.61
CA LEU A 10 12.31 47.09 60.64
C LEU A 10 12.37 47.70 62.04
N SER A 11 11.68 47.00 62.96
CA SER A 11 11.93 46.89 64.42
C SER A 11 11.26 47.96 65.30
N THR A 12 10.53 47.64 66.37
CA THR A 12 10.66 46.55 67.35
C THR A 12 9.32 46.20 68.04
N LEU A 13 9.09 44.89 68.21
CA LEU A 13 8.65 44.24 69.45
C LEU A 13 7.53 44.89 70.28
N LEU A 14 6.28 44.62 69.90
CA LEU A 14 5.21 44.40 70.88
C LEU A 14 4.99 42.89 70.99
N ASN A 15 5.81 42.25 71.83
CA ASN A 15 5.47 40.99 72.47
C ASN A 15 4.24 41.25 73.35
N HIS A 16 3.05 41.19 72.76
CA HIS A 16 1.84 40.94 73.53
C HIS A 16 1.63 39.44 73.54
N SER A 17 2.32 38.80 74.48
CA SER A 17 2.07 37.42 74.87
C SER A 17 0.65 37.37 75.44
N TYR A 18 -0.34 37.13 74.57
CA TYR A 18 -1.68 36.76 74.98
C TYR A 18 -1.53 35.44 75.74
N THR A 19 -1.59 35.52 77.06
CA THR A 19 -1.52 34.35 77.94
C THR A 19 -2.64 33.40 77.56
N GLN A 20 -2.23 32.22 77.10
CA GLN A 20 -3.05 31.08 76.74
C GLN A 20 -3.98 30.75 77.93
N ASN A 21 -5.26 31.08 77.84
CA ASN A 21 -6.27 30.90 78.90
C ASN A 21 -6.63 29.43 79.18
N CYS A 22 -6.01 28.47 78.51
CA CYS A 22 -6.14 27.07 78.85
C CYS A 22 -5.25 26.75 80.06
N LYS A 23 -5.89 26.48 81.20
CA LYS A 23 -5.23 26.11 82.46
C LYS A 23 -4.35 24.86 82.34
N THR A 24 -4.64 24.02 81.34
CA THR A 24 -3.85 22.85 80.92
C THR A 24 -3.28 23.10 79.52
N PRO A 25 -1.98 22.85 79.27
CA PRO A 25 -1.42 22.95 77.93
C PRO A 25 -2.10 21.93 77.01
N CYS A 26 -2.55 22.38 75.83
CA CYS A 26 -3.12 21.50 74.82
C CYS A 26 -2.02 20.64 74.16
N LEU A 27 -2.42 19.48 73.63
CA LEU A 27 -1.50 18.66 72.82
C LEU A 27 -1.08 19.35 71.52
N PRO A 28 0.01 18.90 70.87
CA PRO A 28 0.29 19.26 69.49
C PRO A 28 -0.93 19.02 68.58
N ASN A 29 -1.09 19.85 67.55
CA ASN A 29 -2.24 19.87 66.65
C ASN A 29 -3.59 20.22 67.31
N ALA A 30 -3.63 20.63 68.58
CA ALA A 30 -4.82 21.18 69.22
C ALA A 30 -4.70 22.70 69.47
N LYS A 31 -5.83 23.40 69.41
CA LYS A 31 -5.96 24.84 69.69
C LYS A 31 -6.84 25.07 70.91
N CYS A 32 -6.48 26.08 71.69
CA CYS A 32 -7.26 26.53 72.83
C CYS A 32 -8.32 27.51 72.33
N GLU A 33 -9.60 27.17 72.50
CA GLU A 33 -10.73 28.04 72.15
C GLU A 33 -11.65 28.22 73.36
N VAL A 34 -12.32 29.37 73.45
CA VAL A 34 -13.27 29.67 74.54
C VAL A 34 -14.68 29.53 73.99
N LEU A 35 -15.39 28.51 74.46
CA LEU A 35 -16.80 28.30 74.15
C LEU A 35 -17.61 28.55 75.43
N ASP A 36 -18.60 29.43 75.37
CA ASP A 36 -19.48 29.74 76.51
C ASP A 36 -18.73 30.06 77.82
N GLU A 37 -17.70 30.92 77.73
CA GLU A 37 -16.82 31.33 78.83
C GLU A 37 -15.94 30.21 79.43
N VAL A 38 -15.96 29.01 78.85
CA VAL A 38 -15.08 27.88 79.22
C VAL A 38 -13.98 27.71 78.18
N ALA A 39 -12.71 27.80 78.62
CA ALA A 39 -11.56 27.51 77.78
C ALA A 39 -11.33 26.00 77.67
N ALA A 40 -11.34 25.45 76.45
CA ALA A 40 -11.10 24.04 76.18
C ALA A 40 -10.13 23.86 75.00
N CYS A 41 -9.45 22.71 74.96
CA CYS A 41 -8.60 22.33 73.84
C CYS A 41 -9.42 21.56 72.81
N PHE A 42 -9.32 21.95 71.54
CA PHE A 42 -9.94 21.26 70.42
C PHE A 42 -8.86 20.85 69.42
N CYS A 43 -8.98 19.65 68.88
CA CYS A 43 -8.14 19.23 67.77
C CYS A 43 -8.34 20.15 66.57
N SER A 44 -7.25 20.48 65.88
CA SER A 44 -7.30 21.25 64.64
C SER A 44 -8.02 20.44 63.56
N THR A 45 -8.48 21.11 62.49
CA THR A 45 -9.01 20.43 61.30
C THR A 45 -8.05 19.34 60.81
N GLY A 46 -8.58 18.17 60.45
CA GLY A 46 -7.79 16.98 60.09
C GLY A 46 -7.40 16.10 61.28
N TYR A 47 -7.79 16.45 62.52
CA TYR A 47 -7.48 15.67 63.72
C TYR A 47 -8.73 15.37 64.55
N THR A 48 -8.73 14.23 65.23
CA THR A 48 -9.80 13.77 66.12
C THR A 48 -9.28 13.46 67.52
N GLY A 49 -10.13 13.65 68.54
CA GLY A 49 -9.79 13.44 69.94
C GLY A 49 -10.29 14.56 70.85
N ASN A 50 -9.77 14.59 72.08
CA ASN A 50 -10.18 15.57 73.11
C ASN A 50 -9.20 16.75 73.27
N GLY A 51 -8.13 16.81 72.46
CA GLY A 51 -7.15 17.90 72.47
C GLY A 51 -6.26 18.00 73.72
N ILE A 52 -6.50 17.16 74.74
CA ILE A 52 -5.79 17.16 76.03
C ILE A 52 -4.98 15.88 76.23
N THR A 53 -5.55 14.72 75.91
CA THR A 53 -4.90 13.40 76.04
C THR A 53 -4.75 12.68 74.72
N ILE A 54 -5.61 12.97 73.74
CA ILE A 54 -5.59 12.36 72.41
C ILE A 54 -5.88 13.47 71.39
N CYS A 55 -5.03 13.57 70.38
CA CYS A 55 -5.27 14.33 69.18
C CYS A 55 -4.54 13.62 68.03
N GLU A 56 -5.28 12.73 67.38
CA GLU A 56 -4.77 11.83 66.35
C GLU A 56 -5.25 12.28 64.98
N ASP A 57 -4.43 12.04 63.98
CA ASP A 57 -4.73 12.34 62.59
C ASP A 57 -5.97 11.57 62.12
N VAL A 58 -6.87 12.23 61.39
CA VAL A 58 -8.01 11.58 60.75
C VAL A 58 -7.53 11.09 59.39
N ASP A 59 -7.65 9.79 59.16
CA ASP A 59 -7.37 9.23 57.83
C ASP A 59 -8.62 9.34 56.95
N GLU A 60 -8.72 10.45 56.21
CA GLU A 60 -9.84 10.71 55.29
C GLU A 60 -9.89 9.72 54.12
N CYS A 61 -8.80 8.98 53.85
CA CYS A 61 -8.77 7.96 52.80
C CYS A 61 -9.55 6.69 53.16
N ASN A 62 -9.96 6.53 54.41
CA ASN A 62 -10.90 5.47 54.81
C ASN A 62 -12.35 5.77 54.38
N GLU A 63 -12.65 7.01 53.95
CA GLU A 63 -13.93 7.33 53.33
C GLU A 63 -13.97 6.85 51.88
N THR A 64 -15.10 6.27 51.47
CA THR A 64 -15.25 5.71 50.12
C THR A 64 -15.32 6.83 49.08
N SER A 65 -14.49 6.74 48.04
CA SER A 65 -14.50 7.64 46.87
C SER A 65 -14.27 9.13 47.19
N VAL A 66 -13.54 9.46 48.26
CA VAL A 66 -13.26 10.85 48.66
C VAL A 66 -12.56 11.67 47.56
N CYS A 67 -11.76 11.02 46.71
CA CYS A 67 -11.03 11.65 45.60
C CYS A 67 -11.76 11.65 44.24
N GLY A 68 -12.94 11.04 44.15
CA GLY A 68 -13.65 10.84 42.88
C GLY A 68 -13.09 9.70 42.02
N ASP A 69 -13.61 9.57 40.79
CA ASP A 69 -13.23 8.50 39.86
C ASP A 69 -11.79 8.70 39.34
N HIS A 70 -11.11 7.58 39.07
CA HIS A 70 -9.75 7.55 38.53
C HIS A 70 -8.70 8.27 39.40
N ALA A 71 -8.91 8.32 40.72
CA ALA A 71 -8.00 8.92 41.67
C ALA A 71 -7.71 8.01 42.87
N VAL A 72 -6.52 8.17 43.45
CA VAL A 72 -6.05 7.51 44.68
C VAL A 72 -5.88 8.55 45.78
N CYS A 73 -6.29 8.20 46.99
CA CYS A 73 -6.12 9.03 48.18
C CYS A 73 -4.84 8.65 48.92
N GLU A 74 -4.05 9.64 49.30
CA GLU A 74 -2.93 9.50 50.24
C GLU A 74 -3.19 10.36 51.47
N ASN A 75 -3.23 9.70 52.64
CA ASN A 75 -3.40 10.39 53.90
C ASN A 75 -2.09 11.06 54.32
N THR A 76 -2.19 12.28 54.83
CA THR A 76 -1.06 13.08 55.28
C THR A 76 -1.35 13.60 56.69
N ASN A 77 -0.31 13.94 57.46
CA ASN A 77 -0.55 14.45 58.80
C ASN A 77 -1.28 15.82 58.76
N GLY A 78 -2.54 15.84 59.17
CA GLY A 78 -3.46 16.98 59.19
C GLY A 78 -4.37 17.14 57.98
N GLY A 79 -4.46 16.12 57.10
CA GLY A 79 -5.38 16.09 55.95
C GLY A 79 -4.92 15.12 54.88
N PHE A 80 -5.32 15.30 53.62
CA PHE A 80 -5.04 14.30 52.59
C PHE A 80 -4.84 14.92 51.20
N SER A 81 -4.27 14.14 50.29
CA SER A 81 -4.07 14.53 48.89
C SER A 81 -4.56 13.44 47.94
N CYS A 82 -5.12 13.88 46.82
CA CYS A 82 -5.59 13.00 45.76
C CYS A 82 -4.66 13.04 44.56
N PHE A 83 -4.43 11.88 43.97
CA PHE A 83 -3.56 11.70 42.81
C PHE A 83 -4.33 10.97 41.72
N CYS A 84 -4.22 11.41 40.48
CA CYS A 84 -4.81 10.66 39.37
C CYS A 84 -4.06 9.34 39.17
N VAL A 85 -4.81 8.28 38.85
CA VAL A 85 -4.21 7.00 38.46
C VAL A 85 -3.47 7.14 37.13
N GLU A 86 -2.61 6.17 36.81
CA GLU A 86 -1.91 6.11 35.52
C GLU A 86 -2.90 6.18 34.34
N GLY A 87 -2.55 6.90 33.28
CA GLY A 87 -3.43 7.22 32.15
C GLY A 87 -4.34 8.44 32.37
N TYR A 88 -4.31 9.07 33.56
CA TYR A 88 -5.10 10.26 33.87
C TYR A 88 -4.22 11.40 34.39
N GLN A 89 -4.64 12.62 34.09
CA GLN A 89 -4.04 13.84 34.64
C GLN A 89 -5.10 14.70 35.30
N THR A 90 -4.70 15.54 36.25
CA THR A 90 -5.65 16.50 36.83
C THR A 90 -6.06 17.51 35.76
N SER A 91 -7.32 17.93 35.77
CA SER A 91 -7.85 18.98 34.89
C SER A 91 -7.11 20.32 35.03
N THR A 92 -6.33 20.50 36.11
CA THR A 92 -5.50 21.68 36.37
C THR A 92 -4.01 21.49 36.03
N GLY A 93 -3.59 20.29 35.62
CA GLY A 93 -2.19 19.95 35.31
C GLY A 93 -1.26 19.81 36.53
N LYS A 94 -1.82 19.81 37.75
CA LYS A 94 -1.07 19.55 39.00
C LYS A 94 -0.89 18.06 39.23
N THR A 95 0.13 17.68 39.98
CA THR A 95 0.41 16.28 40.35
C THR A 95 -0.55 15.74 41.42
N GLN A 96 -1.07 16.63 42.26
CA GLN A 96 -2.03 16.32 43.31
C GLN A 96 -3.12 17.39 43.35
N PHE A 97 -4.29 17.01 43.87
CA PHE A 97 -5.40 17.92 44.08
C PHE A 97 -6.09 17.62 45.41
N THR A 98 -6.86 18.60 45.90
CA THR A 98 -7.72 18.43 47.07
C THR A 98 -9.14 18.24 46.56
N PRO A 99 -9.94 17.29 47.08
CA PRO A 99 -11.31 17.14 46.63
C PRO A 99 -12.12 18.42 46.82
N ASN A 100 -13.14 18.58 45.97
CA ASN A 100 -14.09 19.70 46.02
C ASN A 100 -13.51 21.07 45.65
N ASP A 101 -12.27 21.16 45.16
CA ASP A 101 -11.71 22.40 44.59
C ASP A 101 -12.09 22.60 43.10
N GLY A 102 -12.84 21.66 42.52
CA GLY A 102 -13.24 21.62 41.10
C GLY A 102 -12.25 20.88 40.19
N SER A 103 -11.12 20.42 40.72
CA SER A 103 -10.19 19.54 40.01
C SER A 103 -10.74 18.12 39.95
N TYR A 104 -10.48 17.45 38.83
CA TYR A 104 -10.86 16.05 38.61
C TYR A 104 -9.82 15.39 37.70
N CYS A 105 -9.80 14.06 37.68
CA CYS A 105 -8.94 13.29 36.78
C CYS A 105 -9.60 13.17 35.41
N GLN A 106 -8.88 13.61 34.39
CA GLN A 106 -9.27 13.45 32.99
C GLN A 106 -8.29 12.52 32.30
N ASP A 107 -8.81 11.75 31.36
CA ASP A 107 -8.05 10.88 30.48
C ASP A 107 -6.96 11.68 29.74
N VAL A 108 -5.77 11.10 29.65
CA VAL A 108 -4.67 11.64 28.84
C VAL A 108 -4.79 11.03 27.46
N ASP A 109 -4.94 11.86 26.43
CA ASP A 109 -4.93 11.36 25.05
C ASP A 109 -3.49 11.24 24.57
N GLU A 110 -2.91 10.04 24.74
CA GLU A 110 -1.53 9.77 24.34
C GLU A 110 -1.33 9.82 22.82
N CYS A 111 -2.40 9.75 22.02
CA CYS A 111 -2.33 9.83 20.57
C CYS A 111 -2.06 11.24 20.03
N ASN A 112 -2.15 12.28 20.88
CA ASN A 112 -1.72 13.64 20.53
C ASN A 112 -0.19 13.80 20.54
N GLU A 113 0.55 12.85 21.11
CA GLU A 113 2.00 12.82 21.03
C GLU A 113 2.46 12.24 19.68
N THR A 114 3.39 12.92 19.02
CA THR A 114 3.95 12.44 17.74
C THR A 114 4.64 11.10 17.91
N SER A 115 4.23 10.12 17.09
CA SER A 115 4.88 8.82 16.93
C SER A 115 4.85 7.89 18.16
N VAL A 116 3.85 8.01 19.05
CA VAL A 116 3.74 7.17 20.25
C VAL A 116 3.68 5.66 19.96
N CYS A 117 3.07 5.27 18.82
CA CYS A 117 2.93 3.87 18.39
C CYS A 117 4.10 3.34 17.53
N GLY A 118 5.13 4.16 17.28
CA GLY A 118 6.21 3.83 16.35
C GLY A 118 5.83 3.94 14.88
N ASP A 119 6.75 3.56 14.00
CA ASP A 119 6.54 3.61 12.55
C ASP A 119 5.47 2.60 12.10
N HIS A 120 4.70 2.96 11.08
CA HIS A 120 3.68 2.10 10.46
C HIS A 120 2.56 1.65 11.41
N ALA A 121 2.23 2.47 12.42
CA ALA A 121 1.14 2.22 13.34
C ALA A 121 0.21 3.45 13.46
N VAL A 122 -1.07 3.19 13.72
CA VAL A 122 -2.11 4.17 14.07
C VAL A 122 -2.42 4.04 15.55
N CYS A 123 -2.57 5.18 16.21
CA CYS A 123 -2.96 5.26 17.62
C CYS A 123 -4.47 5.46 17.75
N GLU A 124 -5.09 4.73 18.67
CA GLU A 124 -6.47 4.94 19.11
C GLU A 124 -6.48 5.17 20.62
N ASN A 125 -6.98 6.33 21.03
CA ASN A 125 -7.10 6.67 22.44
C ASN A 125 -8.28 5.93 23.08
N THR A 126 -8.10 5.45 24.30
CA THR A 126 -9.11 4.71 25.07
C THR A 126 -9.20 5.28 26.48
N ASN A 127 -10.27 5.00 27.22
CA ASN A 127 -10.40 5.57 28.56
C ASN A 127 -9.38 4.93 29.53
N GLY A 128 -8.39 5.70 29.96
CA GLY A 128 -7.27 5.33 30.83
C GLY A 128 -6.03 4.80 30.11
N GLY A 129 -5.90 5.03 28.81
CA GLY A 129 -4.72 4.66 28.03
C GLY A 129 -5.02 4.54 26.55
N PHE A 130 -4.23 3.78 25.79
CA PHE A 130 -4.37 3.76 24.34
C PHE A 130 -3.97 2.42 23.71
N SER A 131 -4.38 2.21 22.47
CA SER A 131 -4.04 1.03 21.68
C SER A 131 -3.46 1.43 20.33
N CYS A 132 -2.45 0.68 19.91
CA CYS A 132 -1.81 0.84 18.62
C CYS A 132 -2.22 -0.30 17.68
N PHE A 133 -2.45 0.08 16.41
CA PHE A 133 -2.80 -0.83 15.33
C PHE A 133 -1.79 -0.66 14.22
N CYS A 134 -1.28 -1.76 13.67
CA CYS A 134 -0.45 -1.65 12.48
C CYS A 134 -1.31 -1.17 11.30
N VAL A 135 -0.77 -0.24 10.52
CA VAL A 135 -1.38 0.14 9.25
C VAL A 135 -1.43 -1.07 8.33
N GLU A 136 -2.31 -1.01 7.35
CA GLU A 136 -2.43 -2.06 6.34
C GLU A 136 -1.07 -2.36 5.67
N GLY A 137 -0.76 -3.65 5.51
CA GLY A 137 0.54 -4.15 5.02
C GLY A 137 1.57 -4.46 6.12
N TYR A 138 1.25 -4.17 7.38
CA TYR A 138 2.08 -4.48 8.54
C TYR A 138 1.31 -5.33 9.55
N GLN A 139 2.02 -6.22 10.24
CA GLN A 139 1.49 -6.96 11.39
C GLN A 139 2.33 -6.69 12.62
N THR A 140 1.74 -6.86 13.78
CA THR A 140 2.52 -6.82 15.02
C THR A 140 3.54 -7.96 15.04
N SER A 141 4.73 -7.71 15.59
CA SER A 141 5.75 -8.75 15.78
C SER A 141 5.26 -9.95 16.59
N THR A 142 4.20 -9.77 17.37
CA THR A 142 3.57 -10.78 18.23
C THR A 142 2.32 -11.43 17.64
N GLY A 143 1.83 -10.98 16.47
CA GLY A 143 0.63 -11.51 15.81
C GLY A 143 -0.70 -11.08 16.44
N LYS A 144 -0.69 -10.17 17.41
CA LYS A 144 -1.90 -9.54 17.98
C LYS A 144 -2.46 -8.47 17.02
N THR A 145 -3.77 -8.25 17.06
CA THR A 145 -4.43 -7.18 16.26
C THR A 145 -4.19 -5.78 16.82
N GLN A 146 -3.94 -5.69 18.14
CA GLN A 146 -3.65 -4.45 18.86
C GLN A 146 -2.46 -4.66 19.80
N PHE A 147 -1.71 -3.61 20.06
CA PHE A 147 -0.59 -3.63 21.01
C PHE A 147 -0.46 -2.29 21.75
N THR A 148 0.21 -2.32 22.90
CA THR A 148 0.58 -1.12 23.67
C THR A 148 2.05 -0.84 23.47
N PRO A 149 2.48 0.41 23.26
CA PRO A 149 3.91 0.72 23.19
C PRO A 149 4.60 0.31 24.48
N ASN A 150 5.86 -0.11 24.36
CA ASN A 150 6.72 -0.64 25.43
C ASN A 150 6.49 -2.11 25.83
N ASP A 151 5.56 -2.85 25.22
CA ASP A 151 5.44 -4.30 25.41
C ASP A 151 6.43 -5.13 24.56
N GLY A 152 7.28 -4.45 23.77
CA GLY A 152 8.22 -5.05 22.82
C GLY A 152 7.61 -5.41 21.46
N SER A 153 6.31 -5.17 21.27
CA SER A 153 5.64 -5.28 19.98
C SER A 153 5.96 -4.07 19.11
N TYR A 154 6.17 -4.32 17.83
CA TYR A 154 6.34 -3.30 16.81
C TYR A 154 5.69 -3.78 15.51
N CYS A 155 5.36 -2.84 14.63
CA CYS A 155 4.85 -3.18 13.31
C CYS A 155 6.00 -3.65 12.42
N GLN A 156 5.93 -4.92 12.02
CA GLN A 156 6.83 -5.50 11.03
C GLN A 156 6.06 -5.69 9.73
N GLU A 157 6.78 -5.51 8.63
CA GLU A 157 6.25 -5.88 7.32
C GLU A 157 5.84 -7.34 7.34
N ILE A 158 4.66 -7.65 6.80
CA ILE A 158 4.23 -9.04 6.72
C ILE A 158 5.00 -9.73 5.60
N VAL A 159 6.13 -10.36 5.93
CA VAL A 159 7.01 -11.05 4.97
C VAL A 159 6.35 -12.27 4.30
N ASN A 160 5.13 -12.66 4.71
CA ASN A 160 4.42 -13.78 4.07
C ASN A 160 2.88 -13.72 4.17
N SER A 161 2.31 -12.53 4.12
CA SER A 161 0.98 -12.36 3.55
C SER A 161 1.11 -11.24 2.53
N ASN A 162 1.37 -11.66 1.31
CA ASN A 162 1.01 -10.95 0.10
C ASN A 162 0.47 -9.52 0.31
N CYS A 163 1.26 -8.53 -0.13
CA CYS A 163 0.71 -7.28 -0.64
C CYS A 163 -0.11 -7.63 -1.91
N HIS A 164 -1.27 -8.25 -1.74
CA HIS A 164 -2.07 -8.81 -2.82
C HIS A 164 -2.82 -7.69 -3.51
N LEU A 165 -2.26 -7.19 -4.61
CA LEU A 165 -3.03 -6.70 -5.76
C LEU A 165 -3.94 -5.51 -5.52
N GLU A 166 -3.90 -4.94 -4.33
CA GLU A 166 -4.64 -3.74 -4.02
C GLU A 166 -3.97 -2.56 -4.70
N HIS A 167 -4.81 -1.67 -5.20
CA HIS A 167 -4.39 -0.58 -6.07
C HIS A 167 -3.30 0.28 -5.41
N ASP A 168 -3.39 0.48 -4.10
CA ASP A 168 -2.49 1.37 -3.36
C ASP A 168 -1.11 0.75 -3.11
N CYS A 169 -1.04 -0.57 -2.88
CA CYS A 169 0.25 -1.27 -2.79
C CYS A 169 0.95 -1.36 -4.16
N ILE A 170 0.19 -1.66 -5.22
CA ILE A 170 0.72 -1.63 -6.58
C ILE A 170 1.23 -0.21 -6.90
N ALA A 171 0.45 0.83 -6.60
CA ALA A 171 0.85 2.21 -6.83
C ALA A 171 2.10 2.61 -6.03
N ALA A 172 2.21 2.19 -4.77
CA ALA A 172 3.40 2.42 -3.95
C ALA A 172 4.64 1.72 -4.53
N ASN A 173 4.50 0.47 -5.00
CA ASN A 173 5.61 -0.27 -5.60
C ASN A 173 6.00 0.30 -6.97
N ILE A 174 5.03 0.73 -7.79
CA ILE A 174 5.27 1.48 -9.02
C ILE A 174 6.06 2.75 -8.69
N ASN A 175 5.61 3.55 -7.72
CA ASN A 175 6.29 4.80 -7.34
C ASN A 175 7.72 4.55 -6.83
N LYS A 176 7.93 3.49 -6.03
CA LYS A 176 9.26 3.07 -5.55
C LYS A 176 10.16 2.65 -6.71
N THR A 177 9.62 1.85 -7.63
CA THR A 177 10.33 1.34 -8.80
C THR A 177 10.70 2.48 -9.75
N LEU A 178 9.75 3.37 -10.07
CA LEU A 178 9.98 4.57 -10.89
C LEU A 178 11.00 5.52 -10.24
N LYS A 179 10.96 5.72 -8.91
CA LYS A 179 11.97 6.52 -8.19
C LYS A 179 13.37 5.91 -8.27
N ARG A 180 13.48 4.57 -8.18
CA ARG A 180 14.75 3.84 -8.29
C ARG A 180 15.30 3.87 -9.71
N ILE A 181 14.43 3.72 -10.70
CA ILE A 181 14.75 3.84 -12.11
C ILE A 181 15.18 5.30 -12.43
N GLY A 182 14.69 6.29 -11.68
CA GLY A 182 15.13 7.69 -11.76
C GLY A 182 14.50 8.43 -12.95
N PRO A 183 14.94 9.66 -13.26
CA PRO A 183 14.44 10.43 -14.40
C PRO A 183 15.09 9.90 -15.69
N ILE A 184 14.81 8.64 -16.04
CA ILE A 184 15.20 8.10 -17.34
C ILE A 184 14.34 8.81 -18.40
N THR A 185 14.97 9.73 -19.12
CA THR A 185 14.37 10.50 -20.22
C THR A 185 14.24 9.68 -21.52
N GLU A 186 14.89 8.51 -21.60
CA GLU A 186 14.93 7.67 -22.81
C GLU A 186 14.17 6.34 -22.63
N GLN A 187 13.10 6.16 -23.43
CA GLN A 187 12.21 4.99 -23.39
C GLN A 187 12.91 3.63 -23.53
N LEU A 188 13.95 3.56 -24.37
CA LEU A 188 14.68 2.32 -24.61
C LEU A 188 15.55 1.93 -23.42
N THR A 189 16.04 2.91 -22.66
CA THR A 189 16.78 2.70 -21.41
C THR A 189 15.86 2.16 -20.32
N LEU A 190 14.62 2.64 -20.25
CA LEU A 190 13.59 2.07 -19.36
C LEU A 190 13.31 0.61 -19.71
N LEU A 191 13.10 0.28 -20.98
CA LEU A 191 12.85 -1.10 -21.41
C LEU A 191 14.04 -2.02 -21.12
N HIS A 192 15.25 -1.53 -21.34
CA HIS A 192 16.48 -2.25 -21.03
C HIS A 192 16.62 -2.56 -19.52
N GLU A 193 16.26 -1.60 -18.66
CA GLU A 193 16.29 -1.79 -17.21
C GLU A 193 15.21 -2.78 -16.74
N ILE A 194 14.00 -2.70 -17.30
CA ILE A 194 12.94 -3.69 -17.04
C ILE A 194 13.41 -5.09 -17.48
N TYR A 195 14.05 -5.20 -18.65
CA TYR A 195 14.61 -6.46 -19.12
C TYR A 195 15.63 -7.05 -18.14
N LYS A 196 16.63 -6.28 -17.73
CA LYS A 196 17.64 -6.72 -16.75
C LYS A 196 17.04 -7.21 -15.45
N ASN A 197 16.07 -6.48 -14.91
CA ASN A 197 15.41 -6.88 -13.66
C ASN A 197 14.50 -8.11 -13.87
N SER A 198 13.95 -8.30 -15.08
CA SER A 198 13.15 -9.47 -15.41
C SER A 198 13.94 -10.78 -15.53
N GLU A 199 15.28 -10.74 -15.53
CA GLU A 199 16.12 -11.95 -15.51
C GLU A 199 16.35 -12.51 -14.09
N ALA A 200 16.00 -11.75 -13.04
CA ALA A 200 16.06 -12.21 -11.66
C ALA A 200 14.85 -13.08 -11.29
N GLU A 201 14.87 -13.72 -10.11
CA GLU A 201 13.67 -14.35 -9.56
C GLU A 201 12.60 -13.28 -9.28
N LEU A 202 11.49 -13.35 -10.01
CA LEU A 202 10.40 -12.38 -9.91
C LEU A 202 9.30 -12.86 -8.97
N SER A 203 8.78 -11.96 -8.15
CA SER A 203 7.50 -12.18 -7.46
C SER A 203 6.32 -11.79 -8.34
N LEU A 204 5.12 -12.23 -7.96
CA LEU A 204 3.88 -11.85 -8.64
C LEU A 204 3.63 -10.33 -8.61
N VAL A 205 4.02 -9.67 -7.51
CA VAL A 205 3.93 -8.22 -7.37
C VAL A 205 4.88 -7.52 -8.34
N ASP A 206 6.09 -8.06 -8.54
CA ASP A 206 7.05 -7.52 -9.51
C ASP A 206 6.50 -7.62 -10.93
N ILE A 207 5.98 -8.79 -11.32
CA ILE A 207 5.37 -9.01 -12.64
C ILE A 207 4.23 -8.02 -12.88
N VAL A 208 3.30 -7.89 -11.94
CA VAL A 208 2.19 -6.93 -12.04
C VAL A 208 2.70 -5.50 -12.12
N THR A 209 3.68 -5.13 -11.30
CA THR A 209 4.28 -3.79 -11.29
C THR A 209 4.92 -3.45 -12.65
N TYR A 210 5.69 -4.36 -13.23
CA TYR A 210 6.28 -4.16 -14.55
C TYR A 210 5.22 -4.07 -15.65
N ILE A 211 4.15 -4.87 -15.58
CA ILE A 211 3.02 -4.76 -16.51
C ILE A 211 2.38 -3.37 -16.44
N GLU A 212 2.11 -2.87 -15.23
CA GLU A 212 1.51 -1.54 -15.05
C GLU A 212 2.43 -0.42 -15.58
N ILE A 213 3.73 -0.50 -15.30
CA ILE A 213 4.73 0.44 -15.86
C ILE A 213 4.71 0.40 -17.39
N LEU A 214 4.68 -0.79 -18.00
CA LEU A 214 4.60 -0.96 -19.45
C LEU A 214 3.28 -0.42 -20.03
N THR A 215 2.16 -0.47 -19.31
CA THR A 215 0.88 0.10 -19.77
C THR A 215 0.82 1.64 -19.67
N GLU A 216 1.33 2.22 -18.58
CA GLU A 216 1.39 3.67 -18.38
C GLU A 216 2.37 4.36 -19.33
N SER A 217 3.33 3.59 -19.84
CA SER A 217 4.27 4.01 -20.89
C SER A 217 3.61 4.45 -22.22
N SER A 218 2.28 4.30 -22.37
CA SER A 218 1.52 4.77 -23.54
C SER A 218 1.57 6.29 -23.79
N SER A 219 2.02 7.09 -22.81
CA SER A 219 2.29 8.53 -22.95
C SER A 219 3.61 8.89 -23.64
N LEU A 220 4.41 7.90 -24.08
CA LEU A 220 5.77 8.05 -24.64
C LEU A 220 5.85 8.46 -26.13
N GLN A 221 4.88 9.19 -26.68
CA GLN A 221 4.86 9.60 -28.10
C GLN A 221 5.97 10.61 -28.51
N GLY A 222 6.74 11.16 -27.57
CA GLY A 222 7.55 12.35 -27.80
C GLY A 222 8.99 12.18 -28.29
N TYR A 223 9.70 11.09 -27.95
CA TYR A 223 11.19 11.17 -27.89
C TYR A 223 11.99 10.27 -28.82
N ILE A 224 11.40 9.27 -29.50
CA ILE A 224 12.17 8.36 -30.37
C ILE A 224 12.51 8.98 -31.75
N LYS A 225 11.92 10.12 -32.13
CA LYS A 225 12.15 10.75 -33.45
C LYS A 225 13.55 11.34 -33.68
N ASN A 226 14.39 11.51 -32.65
CA ASN A 226 15.59 12.36 -32.73
C ASN A 226 16.96 11.66 -32.74
N THR A 227 17.05 10.34 -32.72
CA THR A 227 18.37 9.66 -32.69
C THR A 227 18.88 9.31 -34.10
N THR A 228 19.98 9.92 -34.51
CA THR A 228 20.68 9.80 -35.81
C THR A 228 21.62 8.58 -35.92
N SER A 229 21.46 7.55 -35.09
CA SER A 229 22.34 6.37 -35.01
C SER A 229 21.87 5.19 -35.90
N PRO A 230 22.68 4.14 -36.19
CA PRO A 230 22.34 3.10 -37.16
C PRO A 230 21.03 2.39 -36.78
N LYS A 231 20.03 2.54 -37.66
CA LYS A 231 18.60 2.44 -37.32
C LYS A 231 18.02 1.03 -37.22
N ASP A 232 18.72 -0.03 -37.63
CA ASP A 232 18.09 -1.36 -37.70
C ASP A 232 18.59 -2.31 -36.61
N ALA A 233 19.91 -2.39 -36.40
CA ALA A 233 20.48 -3.29 -35.39
C ALA A 233 20.07 -2.90 -33.96
N TYR A 234 20.00 -1.60 -33.68
CA TYR A 234 19.65 -1.08 -32.36
C TYR A 234 18.19 -1.36 -32.00
N PHE A 235 17.26 -1.09 -32.92
CA PHE A 235 15.82 -1.34 -32.68
C PHE A 235 15.46 -2.83 -32.75
N GLY A 236 16.18 -3.62 -33.57
CA GLY A 236 16.08 -5.08 -33.53
C GLY A 236 16.55 -5.66 -32.19
N SER A 237 17.63 -5.12 -31.60
CA SER A 237 18.06 -5.49 -30.25
C SER A 237 17.00 -5.13 -29.20
N ALA A 238 16.43 -3.92 -29.28
CA ALA A 238 15.37 -3.49 -28.38
C ALA A 238 14.10 -4.38 -28.47
N LEU A 239 13.69 -4.77 -29.68
CA LEU A 239 12.58 -5.72 -29.86
C LEU A 239 12.92 -7.10 -29.28
N THR A 240 14.17 -7.54 -29.38
CA THR A 240 14.62 -8.82 -28.82
C THR A 240 14.59 -8.79 -27.30
N GLU A 241 15.16 -7.75 -26.68
CA GLU A 241 15.14 -7.55 -25.22
C GLU A 241 13.70 -7.47 -24.71
N PHE A 242 12.86 -6.65 -25.35
CA PHE A 242 11.45 -6.54 -24.98
C PHE A 242 10.68 -7.86 -25.12
N GLY A 243 10.89 -8.59 -26.22
CA GLY A 243 10.31 -9.91 -26.42
C GLY A 243 10.72 -10.89 -25.32
N LYS A 244 11.98 -10.85 -24.87
CA LYS A 244 12.46 -11.67 -23.75
C LYS A 244 11.84 -11.24 -22.42
N THR A 245 11.70 -9.94 -22.16
CA THR A 245 10.99 -9.43 -20.97
C THR A 245 9.57 -9.99 -20.90
N VAL A 246 8.82 -9.87 -22.00
CA VAL A 246 7.44 -10.41 -22.06
C VAL A 246 7.45 -11.92 -21.89
N ASN A 247 8.42 -12.62 -22.49
CA ASN A 247 8.60 -14.06 -22.31
C ASN A 247 8.79 -14.44 -20.84
N ASN A 248 9.64 -13.72 -20.10
CA ASN A 248 9.92 -13.99 -18.69
C ASN A 248 8.66 -13.86 -17.82
N PHE A 249 7.70 -13.00 -18.19
CA PHE A 249 6.42 -12.85 -17.47
C PHE A 249 5.39 -13.93 -17.79
N VAL A 250 5.55 -14.65 -18.90
CA VAL A 250 4.59 -15.65 -19.40
C VAL A 250 5.18 -17.06 -19.49
N GLU A 251 6.41 -17.23 -19.02
CA GLU A 251 7.08 -18.52 -19.05
C GLU A 251 6.36 -19.50 -18.15
N LYS A 252 6.35 -20.79 -18.53
CA LYS A 252 5.56 -21.82 -17.85
C LYS A 252 5.83 -21.94 -16.34
N ASN A 253 7.05 -21.65 -15.89
CA ASN A 253 7.44 -21.62 -14.47
C ASN A 253 6.69 -20.52 -13.67
N THR A 254 6.26 -19.44 -14.31
CA THR A 254 5.50 -18.35 -13.66
C THR A 254 4.02 -18.68 -13.48
N HIS A 255 3.52 -19.77 -14.06
CA HIS A 255 2.10 -20.12 -13.99
C HIS A 255 1.60 -20.34 -12.56
N GLU A 256 2.42 -20.96 -11.70
CA GLU A 256 2.09 -21.15 -10.28
C GLU A 256 1.94 -19.81 -9.55
N MET A 257 2.71 -18.79 -9.94
CA MET A 257 2.57 -17.44 -9.41
C MET A 257 1.29 -16.78 -9.90
N TRP A 258 0.97 -16.92 -11.19
CA TRP A 258 -0.28 -16.41 -11.77
C TRP A 258 -1.53 -17.04 -11.16
N ASP A 259 -1.44 -18.29 -10.69
CA ASP A 259 -2.54 -19.00 -10.03
C ASP A 259 -2.87 -18.46 -8.64
N GLN A 260 -1.96 -17.70 -8.02
CA GLN A 260 -2.23 -16.99 -6.77
C GLN A 260 -3.18 -15.80 -6.97
N LEU A 261 -3.46 -15.39 -8.21
CA LEU A 261 -4.40 -14.31 -8.52
C LEU A 261 -5.83 -14.84 -8.67
N PRO A 262 -6.85 -14.15 -8.11
CA PRO A 262 -8.24 -14.40 -8.47
C PRO A 262 -8.45 -14.29 -9.99
N THR A 263 -9.27 -15.16 -10.58
CA THR A 263 -9.48 -15.26 -12.04
C THR A 263 -9.68 -13.90 -12.73
N ASN A 264 -10.45 -12.99 -12.13
CA ASN A 264 -10.71 -11.65 -12.69
C ASN A 264 -9.44 -10.78 -12.76
N ARG A 265 -8.60 -10.81 -11.72
CA ARG A 265 -7.33 -10.05 -11.64
C ARG A 265 -6.28 -10.67 -12.56
N ARG A 266 -6.19 -12.02 -12.59
CA ARG A 266 -5.32 -12.75 -13.53
C ARG A 266 -5.59 -12.36 -14.98
N ARG A 267 -6.85 -12.46 -15.40
CA ARG A 267 -7.30 -12.07 -16.75
C ARG A 267 -7.06 -10.59 -17.04
N LEU A 268 -7.26 -9.72 -16.05
CA LEU A 268 -7.01 -8.29 -16.18
C LEU A 268 -5.54 -7.99 -16.50
N HIS A 269 -4.61 -8.47 -15.67
CA HIS A 269 -3.18 -8.19 -15.86
C HIS A 269 -2.60 -8.89 -17.10
N LEU A 270 -3.04 -10.12 -17.42
CA LEU A 270 -2.67 -10.76 -18.69
C LEU A 270 -3.19 -9.97 -19.90
N THR A 271 -4.41 -9.41 -19.82
CA THR A 271 -4.94 -8.54 -20.89
C THR A 271 -4.12 -7.26 -21.02
N LYS A 272 -3.73 -6.64 -19.90
CA LYS A 272 -2.85 -5.48 -19.87
C LYS A 272 -1.48 -5.80 -20.49
N LEU A 273 -0.89 -6.94 -20.15
CA LEU A 273 0.39 -7.40 -20.70
C LEU A 273 0.30 -7.61 -22.21
N MET A 274 -0.71 -8.33 -22.70
CA MET A 274 -0.89 -8.54 -24.14
C MET A 274 -1.04 -7.21 -24.88
N HIS A 275 -1.81 -6.27 -24.32
CA HIS A 275 -2.00 -4.96 -24.91
C HIS A 275 -0.72 -4.11 -24.90
N ALA A 276 0.02 -4.12 -23.80
CA ALA A 276 1.30 -3.43 -23.70
C ALA A 276 2.32 -4.02 -24.68
N ALA A 277 2.37 -5.35 -24.81
CA ALA A 277 3.22 -6.04 -25.76
C ALA A 277 2.92 -5.62 -27.21
N GLU A 278 1.66 -5.67 -27.63
CA GLU A 278 1.23 -5.19 -28.94
C GLU A 278 1.64 -3.73 -29.19
N HIS A 279 1.33 -2.84 -28.23
CA HIS A 279 1.57 -1.42 -28.38
C HIS A 279 3.06 -1.08 -28.43
N VAL A 280 3.86 -1.55 -27.47
CA VAL A 280 5.30 -1.28 -27.40
C VAL A 280 6.02 -1.87 -28.62
N THR A 281 5.67 -3.07 -29.05
CA THR A 281 6.20 -3.66 -30.30
C THR A 281 5.95 -2.75 -31.49
N LEU A 282 4.72 -2.26 -31.67
CA LEU A 282 4.40 -1.34 -32.77
C LEU A 282 5.20 -0.02 -32.67
N GLN A 283 5.39 0.52 -31.46
CA GLN A 283 6.15 1.76 -31.25
C GLN A 283 7.64 1.61 -31.60
N ILE A 284 8.30 0.57 -31.10
CA ILE A 284 9.71 0.30 -31.42
C ILE A 284 9.87 0.11 -32.94
N SER A 285 8.93 -0.60 -33.56
CA SER A 285 8.94 -0.92 -34.98
C SER A 285 8.74 0.27 -35.91
N GLN A 286 8.25 1.42 -35.42
CA GLN A 286 8.12 2.64 -36.24
C GLN A 286 9.45 3.19 -36.75
N ASN A 287 10.55 2.84 -36.08
CA ASN A 287 11.88 3.38 -36.37
C ASN A 287 12.76 2.42 -37.18
N ILE A 288 12.25 1.21 -37.45
CA ILE A 288 12.90 0.21 -38.29
C ILE A 288 12.76 0.61 -39.76
N GLN A 289 13.79 0.32 -40.57
CA GLN A 289 13.77 0.57 -41.99
C GLN A 289 12.59 -0.15 -42.69
N LYS A 290 11.98 0.54 -43.66
CA LYS A 290 10.91 0.00 -44.51
C LYS A 290 11.39 -1.25 -45.27
N ASN A 291 10.49 -2.19 -45.47
CA ASN A 291 10.66 -3.48 -46.15
C ASN A 291 11.56 -4.46 -45.38
N THR A 292 11.50 -4.40 -44.06
CA THR A 292 12.23 -5.27 -43.14
C THR A 292 11.28 -6.26 -42.48
N GLN A 293 11.79 -7.47 -42.24
CA GLN A 293 11.13 -8.50 -41.45
C GLN A 293 11.96 -8.73 -40.19
N PHE A 294 11.31 -8.83 -39.05
CA PHE A 294 11.95 -9.14 -37.79
C PHE A 294 11.27 -10.37 -37.16
N ASP A 295 12.06 -11.31 -36.69
CA ASP A 295 11.60 -12.55 -36.08
C ASP A 295 12.38 -12.75 -34.76
N MET A 296 11.65 -13.02 -33.69
CA MET A 296 12.19 -13.39 -32.39
C MET A 296 11.43 -14.60 -31.86
N ASN A 297 12.17 -15.58 -31.35
CA ASN A 297 11.59 -16.80 -30.81
C ASN A 297 12.22 -17.12 -29.46
N SER A 298 11.40 -17.25 -28.43
CA SER A 298 11.79 -17.64 -27.06
C SER A 298 11.03 -18.89 -26.62
N THR A 299 11.15 -19.25 -25.34
CA THR A 299 10.52 -20.45 -24.74
C THR A 299 9.00 -20.44 -24.86
N ASP A 300 8.33 -19.38 -24.42
CA ASP A 300 6.87 -19.27 -24.37
C ASP A 300 6.28 -18.11 -25.19
N LEU A 301 7.14 -17.27 -25.77
CA LEU A 301 6.76 -16.20 -26.70
C LEU A 301 7.47 -16.34 -28.05
N ALA A 302 6.75 -16.08 -29.14
CA ALA A 302 7.33 -15.76 -30.44
C ALA A 302 6.76 -14.43 -30.95
N LEU A 303 7.60 -13.62 -31.58
CA LEU A 303 7.27 -12.31 -32.12
C LEU A 303 7.74 -12.24 -33.58
N LYS A 304 6.85 -11.80 -34.46
CA LYS A 304 7.17 -11.52 -35.87
C LYS A 304 6.62 -10.18 -36.31
N VAL A 305 7.46 -9.33 -36.88
CA VAL A 305 7.10 -7.99 -37.35
C VAL A 305 7.42 -7.84 -38.84
N PHE A 306 6.49 -7.26 -39.57
CA PHE A 306 6.65 -6.83 -40.95
C PHE A 306 6.54 -5.30 -41.00
N VAL A 307 7.56 -4.64 -41.54
CA VAL A 307 7.54 -3.19 -41.81
C VAL A 307 7.66 -3.01 -43.31
N PHE A 308 6.70 -2.35 -43.96
CA PHE A 308 6.70 -2.16 -45.41
C PHE A 308 5.99 -0.88 -45.83
N ASP A 309 6.36 -0.39 -47.01
CA ASP A 309 5.76 0.80 -47.61
C ASP A 309 4.53 0.48 -48.50
N SER A 310 3.94 1.54 -49.07
CA SER A 310 2.79 1.43 -49.97
C SER A 310 3.09 0.69 -51.28
N VAL A 311 4.34 0.65 -51.75
CA VAL A 311 4.76 -0.08 -52.96
C VAL A 311 4.75 -1.58 -52.70
N HIS A 312 5.36 -1.98 -51.58
CA HIS A 312 5.58 -3.38 -51.24
C HIS A 312 4.34 -4.03 -50.59
N MET A 313 3.33 -3.24 -50.23
CA MET A 313 2.06 -3.72 -49.70
C MET A 313 1.37 -4.76 -50.61
N LYS A 314 1.54 -4.69 -51.93
CA LYS A 314 0.90 -5.66 -52.87
C LYS A 314 1.54 -7.05 -52.84
N HIS A 315 2.82 -7.14 -52.53
CA HIS A 315 3.62 -8.36 -52.58
C HIS A 315 3.93 -8.92 -51.19
N THR A 316 3.67 -8.12 -50.14
CA THR A 316 3.88 -8.54 -48.77
C THR A 316 2.63 -9.24 -48.25
N HIS A 317 2.81 -10.46 -47.75
CA HIS A 317 1.76 -11.25 -47.14
C HIS A 317 2.11 -11.54 -45.68
N PRO A 318 1.77 -10.64 -44.75
CA PRO A 318 2.09 -10.82 -43.34
C PRO A 318 1.47 -12.09 -42.80
N HIS A 319 2.33 -12.99 -42.34
CA HIS A 319 1.93 -14.26 -41.75
C HIS A 319 2.97 -14.71 -40.72
N MET A 320 2.54 -15.54 -39.79
CA MET A 320 3.40 -16.17 -38.80
C MET A 320 3.04 -17.66 -38.70
N ASN A 321 4.07 -18.50 -38.64
CA ASN A 321 3.94 -19.94 -38.45
C ASN A 321 4.83 -20.35 -37.27
N VAL A 322 4.21 -20.79 -36.17
CA VAL A 322 4.89 -21.13 -34.92
C VAL A 322 4.15 -22.31 -34.28
N ASP A 323 4.86 -23.42 -34.03
CA ASP A 323 4.38 -24.59 -33.27
C ASP A 323 3.06 -25.21 -33.76
N GLY A 324 2.91 -25.31 -35.08
CA GLY A 324 1.70 -25.81 -35.73
C GLY A 324 0.54 -24.80 -35.76
N GLY A 325 0.71 -23.65 -35.11
CA GLY A 325 -0.14 -22.48 -35.25
C GLY A 325 0.22 -21.70 -36.52
N TYR A 326 -0.80 -21.20 -37.20
CA TYR A 326 -0.67 -20.37 -38.39
C TYR A 326 -1.57 -19.15 -38.25
N VAL A 327 -1.08 -17.96 -38.58
CA VAL A 327 -1.91 -16.76 -38.71
C VAL A 327 -1.50 -15.98 -39.95
N LYS A 328 -2.49 -15.46 -40.68
CA LYS A 328 -2.29 -14.63 -41.87
C LYS A 328 -3.28 -13.47 -41.85
N ILE A 329 -2.75 -12.27 -42.11
CA ILE A 329 -3.55 -11.07 -42.35
C ILE A 329 -3.63 -10.81 -43.86
N SER A 330 -4.86 -10.61 -44.35
CA SER A 330 -5.13 -10.18 -45.72
C SER A 330 -5.70 -8.76 -45.72
N PRO A 331 -5.04 -7.78 -46.36
CA PRO A 331 -5.52 -6.40 -46.40
C PRO A 331 -6.58 -6.17 -47.48
N ARG A 332 -7.52 -5.28 -47.16
CA ARG A 332 -8.48 -4.68 -48.09
C ARG A 332 -7.76 -3.60 -48.90
N ARG A 333 -7.62 -3.83 -50.21
CA ARG A 333 -6.87 -2.95 -51.09
C ARG A 333 -7.62 -1.64 -51.33
N LYS A 334 -7.08 -0.50 -50.86
CA LYS A 334 -7.48 0.85 -51.31
C LYS A 334 -6.36 1.50 -52.13
N SER A 335 -6.74 2.28 -53.14
CA SER A 335 -5.91 2.71 -54.27
C SER A 335 -5.07 3.97 -54.05
N ALA A 336 -4.93 4.48 -52.82
CA ALA A 336 -4.12 5.66 -52.59
C ALA A 336 -2.66 5.25 -52.37
N TYR A 337 -1.89 5.25 -53.46
CA TYR A 337 -0.43 5.22 -53.38
C TYR A 337 0.04 6.43 -52.56
N ASP A 338 0.61 6.20 -51.39
CA ASP A 338 1.24 7.22 -50.56
C ASP A 338 2.76 6.95 -50.53
N PRO A 339 3.60 7.79 -51.16
CA PRO A 339 5.04 7.58 -51.19
C PRO A 339 5.69 7.66 -49.80
N ASN A 340 5.05 8.33 -48.84
CA ASN A 340 5.52 8.43 -47.46
C ASN A 340 4.90 7.38 -46.54
N GLY A 341 3.88 6.67 -47.03
CA GLY A 341 3.13 5.66 -46.30
C GLY A 341 4.02 4.58 -45.66
N ASN A 342 3.67 4.19 -44.43
CA ASN A 342 4.29 3.08 -43.72
C ASN A 342 3.21 2.18 -43.10
N VAL A 343 3.44 0.88 -43.16
CA VAL A 343 2.60 -0.15 -42.56
C VAL A 343 3.47 -1.08 -41.72
N ILE A 344 3.02 -1.33 -40.51
CA ILE A 344 3.63 -2.25 -39.56
C ILE A 344 2.58 -3.31 -39.21
N VAL A 345 2.94 -4.57 -39.38
CA VAL A 345 2.12 -5.71 -38.93
C VAL A 345 2.94 -6.54 -37.97
N ALA A 346 2.48 -6.67 -36.73
CA ALA A 346 3.11 -7.43 -35.68
C ALA A 346 2.24 -8.63 -35.28
N PHE A 347 2.87 -9.79 -35.10
CA PHE A 347 2.25 -11.00 -34.59
C PHE A 347 2.98 -11.43 -33.32
N LEU A 348 2.23 -11.72 -32.25
CA LEU A 348 2.76 -12.37 -31.05
C LEU A 348 2.07 -13.71 -30.86
N CYS A 349 2.83 -14.76 -30.55
CA CYS A 349 2.31 -16.08 -30.18
C CYS A 349 2.75 -16.41 -28.76
N TYR A 350 1.78 -16.55 -27.87
CA TYR A 350 1.97 -16.98 -26.49
C TYR A 350 1.61 -18.47 -26.40
N ARG A 351 2.60 -19.30 -26.08
CA ARG A 351 2.46 -20.76 -26.09
C ARG A 351 1.66 -21.28 -24.89
N SER A 352 1.95 -20.74 -23.71
CA SER A 352 1.49 -21.33 -22.46
C SER A 352 0.42 -20.51 -21.73
N ILE A 353 0.18 -19.24 -22.07
CA ILE A 353 -0.77 -18.40 -21.30
C ILE A 353 -2.24 -18.75 -21.52
N GLY A 354 -2.56 -19.42 -22.64
CA GLY A 354 -3.95 -19.66 -23.07
C GLY A 354 -4.82 -20.06 -21.90
N PRO A 355 -4.43 -21.07 -21.14
CA PRO A 355 -5.32 -21.52 -20.11
C PRO A 355 -5.38 -20.67 -18.83
N LEU A 356 -4.41 -19.79 -18.57
CA LEU A 356 -4.51 -18.74 -17.54
C LEU A 356 -5.65 -17.75 -17.85
N LEU A 357 -6.10 -17.70 -19.11
CA LEU A 357 -7.26 -16.93 -19.56
C LEU A 357 -8.59 -17.68 -19.39
N SER A 358 -8.59 -18.94 -18.93
CA SER A 358 -9.82 -19.72 -18.69
C SER A 358 -10.66 -19.14 -17.54
N SER A 359 -11.96 -19.46 -17.50
CA SER A 359 -12.89 -18.91 -16.50
C SER A 359 -12.90 -19.66 -15.17
N SER A 360 -11.94 -20.55 -14.97
CA SER A 360 -11.85 -21.43 -13.80
C SER A 360 -10.62 -21.07 -12.97
N ASP A 361 -10.78 -21.14 -11.65
CA ASP A 361 -9.68 -20.97 -10.71
C ASP A 361 -8.70 -22.16 -10.77
N ASP A 362 -9.17 -23.40 -10.89
CA ASP A 362 -8.30 -24.56 -11.13
C ASP A 362 -7.96 -24.73 -12.62
N PHE A 363 -6.68 -24.55 -12.96
CA PHE A 363 -6.17 -24.71 -14.33
C PHE A 363 -5.34 -26.00 -14.56
N LEU A 364 -4.75 -26.63 -13.54
CA LEU A 364 -3.99 -27.86 -13.75
C LEU A 364 -4.88 -28.95 -14.37
N LEU A 365 -4.48 -29.47 -15.53
CA LEU A 365 -5.13 -30.60 -16.21
C LEU A 365 -4.84 -31.91 -15.45
N GLY A 366 -5.30 -31.98 -14.20
CA GLY A 366 -5.41 -33.21 -13.43
C GLY A 366 -6.68 -33.95 -13.83
N ALA A 367 -6.54 -35.22 -14.18
CA ALA A 367 -7.66 -36.11 -14.43
C ALA A 367 -8.37 -36.46 -13.11
N GLN A 368 -9.08 -35.52 -12.48
CA GLN A 368 -10.02 -35.86 -11.41
C GLN A 368 -11.31 -35.03 -11.41
N SER A 369 -12.42 -35.78 -11.47
CA SER A 369 -13.77 -35.46 -11.03
C SER A 369 -14.43 -34.20 -11.62
N ASP A 370 -14.88 -34.37 -12.84
CA ASP A 370 -15.81 -33.50 -13.56
C ASP A 370 -17.16 -33.42 -12.83
N ASN A 371 -17.39 -32.35 -12.09
CA ASN A 371 -18.71 -31.98 -11.59
C ASN A 371 -18.98 -30.45 -11.68
N SER A 372 -18.31 -29.74 -12.59
CA SER A 372 -18.60 -28.32 -12.84
C SER A 372 -19.19 -28.12 -14.24
N LYS A 373 -20.53 -28.10 -14.31
CA LYS A 373 -21.24 -27.60 -15.50
C LYS A 373 -20.79 -26.16 -15.81
N GLY A 374 -20.31 -25.91 -17.03
CA GLY A 374 -20.32 -24.57 -17.65
C GLY A 374 -19.05 -23.71 -17.58
N LYS A 375 -17.86 -24.25 -17.29
CA LYS A 375 -16.61 -23.44 -17.31
C LYS A 375 -15.93 -23.47 -18.68
N GLU A 376 -15.77 -22.30 -19.31
CA GLU A 376 -15.05 -22.13 -20.58
C GLU A 376 -13.54 -22.21 -20.33
N LYS A 377 -12.86 -23.12 -21.03
CA LYS A 377 -11.40 -23.30 -20.97
C LYS A 377 -10.77 -22.96 -22.30
N VAL A 378 -9.63 -22.27 -22.25
CA VAL A 378 -8.80 -22.00 -23.43
C VAL A 378 -7.77 -23.13 -23.54
N ILE A 379 -7.80 -23.83 -24.67
CA ILE A 379 -7.11 -25.11 -24.88
C ILE A 379 -6.04 -25.04 -25.97
N SER A 380 -5.69 -23.83 -26.38
CA SER A 380 -4.73 -23.55 -27.45
C SER A 380 -3.72 -22.48 -26.99
N SER A 381 -2.67 -22.30 -27.78
CA SER A 381 -1.88 -21.07 -27.72
C SER A 381 -2.74 -19.84 -28.03
N VAL A 382 -2.26 -18.67 -27.63
CA VAL A 382 -2.91 -17.38 -27.91
C VAL A 382 -2.07 -16.65 -28.95
N ILE A 383 -2.70 -16.23 -30.04
CA ILE A 383 -2.05 -15.42 -31.07
C ILE A 383 -2.69 -14.05 -31.10
N SER A 384 -1.87 -13.01 -31.06
CA SER A 384 -2.28 -11.64 -31.34
C SER A 384 -1.74 -11.16 -32.68
N ALA A 385 -2.51 -10.28 -33.32
CA ALA A 385 -2.15 -9.69 -34.60
C ALA A 385 -2.52 -8.20 -34.57
N SER A 386 -1.52 -7.35 -34.70
CA SER A 386 -1.62 -5.90 -34.56
C SER A 386 -1.16 -5.19 -35.83
N ILE A 387 -1.88 -4.15 -36.24
CA ILE A 387 -1.63 -3.40 -37.46
C ILE A 387 -1.54 -1.92 -37.09
N SER A 388 -0.46 -1.27 -37.50
CA SER A 388 -0.32 0.18 -37.50
C SER A 388 -0.05 0.67 -38.91
N SER A 389 -0.76 1.72 -39.35
CA SER A 389 -0.48 2.34 -40.64
C SER A 389 -0.54 3.85 -40.52
N ASN A 390 0.35 4.51 -41.27
CA ASN A 390 0.38 5.96 -41.41
C ASN A 390 0.42 6.29 -42.90
N PRO A 391 -0.61 6.96 -43.45
CA PRO A 391 -1.87 7.36 -42.79
C PRO A 391 -2.74 6.14 -42.40
N PRO A 392 -3.63 6.24 -41.39
CA PRO A 392 -4.44 5.10 -40.92
C PRO A 392 -5.34 4.43 -41.98
N THR A 393 -5.66 5.16 -43.05
CA THR A 393 -6.46 4.66 -44.17
C THR A 393 -5.65 3.84 -45.19
N LEU A 394 -4.33 3.77 -45.03
CA LEU A 394 -3.42 3.11 -45.97
C LEU A 394 -3.60 1.59 -45.96
N TYR A 395 -3.85 1.01 -44.78
CA TYR A 395 -3.99 -0.43 -44.60
C TYR A 395 -5.27 -0.76 -43.84
N GLU A 396 -6.28 -1.26 -44.55
CA GLU A 396 -7.54 -1.71 -43.97
C GLU A 396 -7.54 -3.24 -43.92
N LEU A 397 -7.98 -3.84 -42.81
CA LEU A 397 -8.07 -5.28 -42.68
C LEU A 397 -9.26 -5.83 -43.48
N GLU A 398 -9.04 -6.85 -44.33
CA GLU A 398 -10.13 -7.56 -45.00
C GLU A 398 -10.46 -8.88 -44.30
N LYS A 399 -9.45 -9.72 -44.08
CA LYS A 399 -9.62 -11.06 -43.53
C LYS A 399 -8.43 -11.47 -42.68
N ILE A 400 -8.71 -12.09 -41.55
CA ILE A 400 -7.73 -12.84 -40.76
C ILE A 400 -8.05 -14.33 -40.93
N THR A 401 -7.03 -15.13 -41.19
CA THR A 401 -7.13 -16.59 -41.19
C THR A 401 -6.14 -17.12 -40.17
N PHE A 402 -6.59 -17.99 -39.27
CA PHE A 402 -5.72 -18.60 -38.28
C PHE A 402 -6.07 -20.07 -38.04
N THR A 403 -5.05 -20.82 -37.62
CA THR A 403 -5.12 -22.22 -37.20
C THR A 403 -4.33 -22.32 -35.91
N LEU A 404 -4.87 -23.01 -34.90
CA LEU A 404 -4.20 -23.22 -33.61
C LEU A 404 -4.22 -24.71 -33.28
N SER A 405 -3.10 -25.21 -32.78
CA SER A 405 -3.01 -26.57 -32.23
C SER A 405 -3.79 -26.63 -30.91
N HIS A 406 -4.62 -27.66 -30.74
CA HIS A 406 -5.32 -27.90 -29.48
C HIS A 406 -4.52 -28.83 -28.56
N VAL A 407 -4.58 -28.57 -27.25
CA VAL A 407 -4.26 -29.57 -26.24
C VAL A 407 -5.30 -30.68 -26.32
N LYS A 408 -4.82 -31.94 -26.43
CA LYS A 408 -5.67 -33.11 -26.72
C LYS A 408 -6.71 -33.31 -25.60
N LEU A 409 -8.00 -33.18 -25.94
CA LEU A 409 -9.13 -33.40 -25.03
C LEU A 409 -9.97 -34.61 -25.48
N SER A 410 -10.70 -35.20 -24.53
CA SER A 410 -11.71 -36.24 -24.79
C SER A 410 -12.79 -35.75 -25.76
N ASP A 411 -13.27 -36.63 -26.67
CA ASP A 411 -14.22 -36.40 -27.78
C ASP A 411 -15.59 -35.78 -27.41
N LYS A 412 -15.83 -35.41 -26.14
CA LYS A 412 -17.11 -34.87 -25.66
C LYS A 412 -17.24 -33.34 -25.70
N HIS A 413 -16.25 -32.61 -26.21
CA HIS A 413 -16.20 -31.15 -26.12
C HIS A 413 -16.42 -30.47 -27.48
N GLN A 414 -17.29 -29.47 -27.53
CA GLN A 414 -17.49 -28.61 -28.71
C GLN A 414 -16.44 -27.49 -28.70
N THR A 415 -15.62 -27.40 -29.75
CA THR A 415 -14.62 -26.34 -29.92
C THR A 415 -15.22 -25.13 -30.63
N GLN A 416 -14.84 -23.94 -30.21
CA GLN A 416 -15.29 -22.68 -30.82
C GLN A 416 -14.10 -21.74 -31.00
N CYS A 417 -14.06 -21.04 -32.13
CA CYS A 417 -13.11 -19.95 -32.36
C CYS A 417 -13.57 -18.70 -31.60
N ALA A 418 -12.69 -18.11 -30.80
CA ALA A 418 -12.99 -16.92 -30.01
C ALA A 418 -11.94 -15.83 -30.20
N PHE A 419 -12.37 -14.58 -30.07
CA PHE A 419 -11.48 -13.41 -30.02
C PHE A 419 -11.53 -12.81 -28.62
N TRP A 420 -10.37 -12.42 -28.10
CA TRP A 420 -10.29 -11.74 -26.81
C TRP A 420 -10.75 -10.29 -26.95
N LYS A 421 -11.94 -9.97 -26.45
CA LYS A 421 -12.49 -8.61 -26.53
C LYS A 421 -11.97 -7.79 -25.35
N LYS A 422 -11.33 -6.64 -25.63
CA LYS A 422 -10.92 -5.68 -24.60
C LYS A 422 -12.14 -5.31 -23.74
N LEU A 423 -12.08 -5.62 -22.44
CA LEU A 423 -13.02 -5.07 -21.47
C LEU A 423 -12.87 -3.55 -21.54
N LYS A 424 -13.95 -2.82 -21.87
CA LYS A 424 -14.00 -1.38 -21.65
C LYS A 424 -13.98 -1.16 -20.14
N ILE A 425 -12.80 -0.99 -19.57
CA ILE A 425 -12.65 -0.60 -18.18
C ILE A 425 -12.98 0.89 -18.15
N THR A 426 -14.23 1.22 -17.82
CA THR A 426 -14.60 2.57 -17.42
C THR A 426 -13.98 2.75 -16.03
N ILE A 427 -12.91 3.53 -15.95
CA ILE A 427 -12.43 4.05 -14.67
C ILE A 427 -13.45 5.13 -14.31
N SER A 428 -14.30 4.84 -13.32
CA SER A 428 -15.21 5.82 -12.70
C SER A 428 -14.50 6.58 -11.60
#